data_AF-A0A9J6AVR0-F1
#
_entry.id   AF-A0A9J6AVR0-F1
#
_cell.length_a   1.000
_cell.length_b   1.000
_cell.length_c   1.000
_cell.angle_alpha   90.00
_cell.angle_beta   90.00
_cell.angle_gamma   90.00
#
_symmetry.space_group_name_H-M   'P 1'
#
loop_
_entity.id
_entity.type
_entity.pdbx_description
1 polymer ?
#
loop_
_entity_poly.entity_id
_entity_poly.type
_entity_poly.pdbx_seq_one_letter_code
_entity_poly.pdbx_strand_id
1 'polypeptide(L)'
;MPTEDPTNEEWEWFLNKLEEALLKCFPSQIQATKVMAILDVLSNHSPDEEYIGEKIEPYWAEDSVINAVFEVFSGKLKELEGIMQIPLYTPIGPKYLYHPSWIQY
;
A
#
# COMPACT_ATOMS: atom_id res chain seq x y z
N MET A 1 -9.81 -20.71 -17.40
CA MET A 1 -10.85 -19.65 -17.43
C MET A 1 -12.04 -20.19 -18.20
N PRO A 2 -13.27 -20.02 -17.70
CA PRO A 2 -14.48 -20.22 -18.51
C PRO A 2 -14.40 -19.37 -19.78
N THR A 3 -14.88 -19.92 -20.89
CA THR A 3 -14.95 -19.24 -22.19
C THR A 3 -16.41 -18.95 -22.54
N GLU A 4 -16.63 -18.04 -23.50
CA GLU A 4 -17.98 -17.72 -23.99
C GLU A 4 -18.62 -18.89 -24.76
N ASP A 5 -17.80 -19.84 -25.23
CA ASP A 5 -18.21 -21.07 -25.92
C ASP A 5 -17.76 -22.32 -25.15
N PRO A 6 -18.46 -22.74 -24.07
CA PRO A 6 -18.11 -23.96 -23.33
C PRO A 6 -18.65 -25.22 -24.04
N THR A 7 -17.93 -26.33 -23.90
CA THR A 7 -18.48 -27.65 -24.22
C THR A 7 -19.58 -28.04 -23.22
N ASN A 8 -20.46 -28.98 -23.61
CA ASN A 8 -21.52 -29.48 -22.71
C ASN A 8 -20.94 -30.05 -21.40
N GLU A 9 -19.79 -30.72 -21.47
CA GLU A 9 -19.11 -31.28 -20.29
C GLU A 9 -18.56 -30.18 -19.36
N GLU A 10 -17.96 -29.13 -19.92
CA GLU A 10 -17.48 -27.98 -19.15
C GLU A 10 -18.65 -27.22 -18.50
N TRP A 11 -19.77 -27.09 -19.20
CA TRP A 11 -20.99 -26.47 -18.67
C TRP A 11 -21.60 -27.28 -17.53
N GLU A 12 -21.72 -28.60 -17.68
CA GLU A 12 -22.21 -29.49 -16.63
C GLU A 12 -21.26 -29.52 -15.42
N TRP A 13 -19.95 -29.52 -15.64
CA TRP A 13 -18.96 -29.42 -14.57
C TRP A 13 -19.07 -28.09 -13.82
N PHE A 14 -19.21 -26.97 -14.53
CA PHE A 14 -19.40 -25.65 -13.94
C PHE A 14 -20.63 -25.58 -13.03
N LEU A 15 -21.79 -26.08 -13.50
CA LEU A 15 -23.03 -26.09 -12.72
C LEU A 15 -22.92 -26.94 -11.45
N ASN A 16 -22.21 -28.06 -11.51
CA ASN A 16 -22.02 -28.95 -10.37
C ASN A 16 -20.92 -28.49 -9.40
N LYS A 17 -19.93 -27.70 -9.87
CA LYS A 17 -18.70 -27.35 -9.15
C LYS A 17 -18.28 -25.88 -9.36
N LEU A 18 -19.20 -24.95 -9.14
CA LEU A 18 -18.98 -23.51 -9.35
C LEU A 18 -17.73 -22.97 -8.62
N GLU A 19 -17.52 -23.36 -7.36
CA GLU A 19 -16.38 -22.92 -6.56
C GLU A 19 -15.04 -23.36 -7.15
N GLU A 20 -14.95 -24.61 -7.64
CA GLU A 20 -13.74 -25.12 -8.29
C GLU A 20 -13.50 -24.41 -9.62
N ALA A 21 -14.57 -24.12 -10.38
CA ALA A 21 -14.48 -23.36 -11.62
C ALA A 21 -13.95 -21.94 -11.39
N LEU A 22 -14.42 -21.29 -10.33
CA LEU A 22 -13.92 -19.99 -9.89
C LEU A 22 -12.46 -20.07 -9.43
N LEU A 23 -12.10 -21.07 -8.63
CA LEU A 23 -10.72 -21.24 -8.14
C LEU A 23 -9.71 -21.46 -9.26
N LYS A 24 -10.10 -22.15 -10.35
CA LYS A 24 -9.28 -22.29 -11.57
C LYS A 24 -9.04 -20.97 -12.32
N CYS A 25 -9.77 -19.91 -11.97
CA CYS A 25 -9.57 -18.56 -12.53
C CYS A 25 -8.55 -17.74 -11.73
N PHE A 26 -8.30 -18.12 -10.48
CA PHE A 26 -7.29 -17.47 -9.65
C PHE A 26 -5.89 -17.99 -9.97
N PRO A 27 -4.83 -17.27 -9.55
CA PRO A 27 -3.47 -17.78 -9.60
C PRO A 27 -3.36 -19.14 -8.91
N SER A 28 -2.48 -20.00 -9.41
CA SER A 28 -2.13 -21.23 -8.69
C SER A 28 -1.54 -20.88 -7.32
N GLN A 29 -1.54 -21.84 -6.40
CA GLN A 29 -0.98 -21.62 -5.06
C GLN A 29 0.47 -21.10 -5.13
N ILE A 30 1.30 -21.67 -6.03
CA ILE A 30 2.69 -21.24 -6.22
C ILE A 30 2.77 -19.80 -6.76
N GLN A 31 1.90 -19.43 -7.72
CA GLN A 31 1.85 -18.07 -8.25
C GLN A 31 1.40 -17.06 -7.19
N ALA A 32 0.36 -17.41 -6.41
CA ALA A 32 -0.14 -16.58 -5.32
C ALA A 32 0.94 -16.38 -4.24
N THR A 33 1.61 -17.45 -3.79
CA THR A 33 2.70 -17.36 -2.81
C THR A 33 3.85 -16.50 -3.31
N LYS A 34 4.19 -16.58 -4.60
CA LYS A 34 5.24 -15.73 -5.19
C LYS A 34 4.85 -14.25 -5.12
N VAL A 35 3.61 -13.91 -5.48
CA VAL A 35 3.11 -12.53 -5.38
C VAL A 35 3.09 -12.07 -3.92
N MET A 36 2.64 -12.91 -2.99
CA MET A 36 2.63 -12.58 -1.56
C MET A 36 4.04 -12.29 -1.03
N ALA A 37 5.02 -13.13 -1.34
CA ALA A 37 6.40 -12.92 -0.89
C ALA A 37 7.00 -11.62 -1.47
N ILE A 38 6.68 -11.29 -2.72
CA ILE A 38 7.12 -10.03 -3.33
C ILE A 38 6.46 -8.84 -2.64
N LEU A 39 5.14 -8.90 -2.41
CA LEU A 39 4.41 -7.82 -1.74
C LEU A 39 4.90 -7.63 -0.31
N ASP A 40 5.19 -8.71 0.42
CA ASP A 40 5.73 -8.66 1.77
C ASP A 40 7.07 -7.92 1.81
N VAL A 41 7.99 -8.24 0.89
CA VAL A 41 9.28 -7.55 0.82
C VAL A 41 9.13 -6.09 0.40
N LEU A 42 8.31 -5.80 -0.62
CA LEU A 42 8.18 -4.45 -1.18
C LEU A 42 7.29 -3.51 -0.36
N SER A 43 6.49 -4.01 0.57
CA SER A 43 5.59 -3.20 1.40
C SER A 43 6.14 -2.94 2.81
N ASN A 44 7.33 -3.44 3.12
CA ASN A 44 8.00 -3.16 4.39
C ASN A 44 8.97 -1.98 4.24
N HIS A 45 9.03 -1.14 5.26
CA HIS A 45 9.96 -0.01 5.33
C HIS A 45 11.33 -0.47 5.81
N SER A 46 12.39 0.11 5.24
CA SER A 46 13.76 -0.16 5.68
C SER A 46 13.96 0.36 7.12
N PRO A 47 14.81 -0.28 7.95
CA PRO A 47 15.25 0.31 9.22
C PRO A 47 15.99 1.64 9.04
N ASP A 48 16.62 1.82 7.87
CA ASP A 48 17.39 3.02 7.50
C ASP A 48 16.56 4.02 6.68
N GLU A 49 15.23 3.85 6.63
CA GLU A 49 14.32 4.73 5.89
C GLU A 49 14.40 6.19 6.36
N GLU A 50 14.30 7.14 5.43
CA GLU A 50 14.17 8.56 5.73
C GLU A 50 12.78 9.04 5.34
N TYR A 51 11.99 9.46 6.33
CA TYR A 51 10.62 9.89 6.09
C TYR A 51 10.56 11.38 5.72
N ILE A 52 9.52 11.74 4.97
CA ILE A 52 9.29 13.12 4.54
C ILE A 52 9.26 14.09 5.74
N GLY A 53 10.14 15.09 5.70
CA GLY A 53 10.23 16.12 6.73
C GLY A 53 10.76 15.66 8.09
N GLU A 54 11.35 14.46 8.17
CA GLU A 54 12.00 13.97 9.39
C GLU A 54 13.40 14.57 9.58
N LYS A 55 14.25 14.47 8.55
CA LYS A 55 15.65 14.92 8.57
C LYS A 55 15.89 15.98 7.50
N ILE A 56 16.63 17.01 7.86
CA ILE A 56 17.13 18.01 6.93
C ILE A 56 18.53 17.61 6.46
N GLU A 57 18.82 17.81 5.18
CA GLU A 57 20.17 17.68 4.63
C GLU A 57 21.13 18.64 5.35
N PRO A 58 22.26 18.17 5.92
CA PRO A 58 23.17 19.01 6.70
C PRO A 58 23.59 20.32 6.03
N TYR A 59 23.88 20.32 4.73
CA TYR A 59 24.26 21.54 4.00
C TYR A 59 23.12 22.56 3.89
N TRP A 60 21.86 22.12 3.91
CA TRP A 60 20.69 23.00 3.90
C TRP A 60 20.41 23.59 5.28
N ALA A 61 20.80 22.88 6.35
CA ALA A 61 20.67 23.38 7.72
C ALA A 61 21.60 24.56 8.02
N GLU A 62 22.72 24.69 7.30
CA GLU A 62 23.65 25.82 7.44
C GLU A 62 23.07 27.14 6.91
N ASP A 63 22.13 27.10 5.97
CA ASP A 63 21.41 28.27 5.49
C ASP A 63 20.21 28.55 6.40
N SER A 64 20.23 29.71 7.07
CA SER A 64 19.22 30.07 8.06
C SER A 64 17.81 30.22 7.47
N VAL A 65 17.70 30.60 6.19
CA VAL A 65 16.41 30.73 5.50
C VAL A 65 15.86 29.34 5.16
N ILE A 66 16.71 28.46 4.63
CA ILE A 66 16.29 27.10 4.27
C ILE A 66 15.91 26.31 5.53
N ASN A 67 16.72 26.39 6.59
CA ASN A 67 16.41 25.73 7.86
C ASN A 67 15.07 26.18 8.44
N ALA A 68 14.80 27.49 8.47
CA ALA A 68 13.53 28.01 8.98
C ALA A 68 12.31 27.52 8.16
N VAL A 69 12.44 27.43 6.84
CA VAL A 69 11.38 26.91 5.97
C VAL A 69 11.15 25.40 6.21
N PHE A 70 12.22 24.64 6.41
CA PHE A 70 12.14 23.21 6.74
C PHE A 70 11.44 22.96 8.09
N GLU A 71 11.72 23.78 9.11
CA GLU A 71 11.03 23.71 10.40
C GLU A 71 9.52 23.94 10.26
N VAL A 72 9.10 24.89 9.43
CA VAL A 72 7.68 25.12 9.14
C VAL A 72 7.07 23.92 8.40
N PHE A 73 7.78 23.36 7.42
CA PHE A 73 7.33 22.20 6.66
C PHE A 73 7.13 20.96 7.55
N SER A 74 8.16 20.59 8.33
CA SER A 74 8.11 19.46 9.27
C SER A 74 7.04 19.67 10.35
N GLY A 75 6.86 20.89 10.85
CA GLY A 75 5.79 21.24 11.78
C GLY A 75 4.39 21.00 11.20
N LYS A 76 4.15 21.40 9.95
CA LYS A 76 2.87 21.16 9.26
C LYS A 76 2.59 19.68 9.01
N LEU A 77 3.61 18.87 8.72
CA LEU A 77 3.43 17.42 8.57
C LEU A 77 3.01 16.75 9.88
N LYS A 78 3.57 17.17 11.02
CA LYS A 78 3.15 16.69 12.34
C LYS A 78 1.71 17.07 12.68
N GLU A 79 1.28 18.27 12.30
CA GLU A 79 -0.12 18.68 12.43
C GLU A 79 -1.06 17.79 11.61
N LEU A 80 -0.70 17.52 10.34
CA LEU A 80 -1.46 16.64 9.46
C LEU A 80 -1.53 15.19 9.99
N GLU A 81 -0.42 14.67 10.49
CA GLU A 81 -0.35 13.38 11.19
C GLU A 81 -1.32 13.35 12.37
N GLY A 82 -1.31 14.37 13.22
CA GLY A 82 -2.25 14.49 14.34
C GLY A 82 -3.72 14.45 13.91
N ILE A 83 -4.06 15.12 12.80
CA ILE A 83 -5.43 15.10 12.23
C ILE A 83 -5.81 13.69 11.75
N MET A 84 -4.87 12.97 11.12
CA MET A 84 -5.12 11.61 10.61
C MET A 84 -5.19 10.56 11.72
N GLN A 85 -4.47 10.74 12.82
CA GLN A 85 -4.51 9.84 13.98
C GLN A 85 -5.81 9.93 14.77
N ILE A 86 -6.60 11.00 14.61
CA ILE A 86 -7.94 11.07 15.18
C ILE A 86 -8.78 9.94 14.54
N PRO A 87 -9.32 8.99 15.33
CA PRO A 87 -10.10 7.88 14.78
C PRO A 87 -11.39 8.43 14.19
N LEU A 88 -11.36 8.72 12.89
CA LEU A 88 -12.55 9.03 12.12
C LEU A 88 -13.28 7.69 11.91
N TYR A 89 -14.30 7.44 12.72
CA TYR A 89 -15.39 6.51 12.40
C TYR A 89 -15.90 6.84 10.98
N THR A 90 -15.29 6.23 9.96
CA THR A 90 -15.68 6.39 8.56
C THR A 90 -15.38 5.06 7.84
N PRO A 91 -16.40 4.38 7.29
CA PRO A 91 -16.28 3.04 6.72
C PRO A 91 -15.79 3.10 5.25
N ILE A 92 -14.74 3.86 4.95
CA ILE A 92 -14.25 4.02 3.57
C ILE A 92 -12.72 4.00 3.53
N GLY A 93 -12.16 2.84 3.15
CA GLY A 93 -10.78 2.66 2.67
C GLY A 93 -9.63 2.92 3.65
N PRO A 94 -8.41 2.42 3.37
CA PRO A 94 -7.27 2.62 4.25
C PRO A 94 -6.77 4.06 4.16
N LYS A 95 -7.14 4.90 5.14
CA LYS A 95 -6.57 6.25 5.32
C LYS A 95 -5.08 6.24 5.68
N TYR A 96 -4.56 5.08 6.10
CA TYR A 96 -3.18 4.89 6.54
C TYR A 96 -2.12 5.09 5.45
N LEU A 97 -2.47 4.93 4.17
CA LEU A 97 -1.52 5.05 3.06
C LEU A 97 -1.01 6.48 2.80
N TYR A 98 -1.66 7.50 3.38
CA TYR A 98 -1.29 8.91 3.21
C TYR A 98 -0.73 9.55 4.48
N HIS A 99 -0.47 8.74 5.51
CA HIS A 99 0.08 9.24 6.75
C HIS A 99 1.55 9.65 6.51
N PRO A 100 2.02 10.82 6.99
CA PRO A 100 3.32 11.37 6.60
C PRO A 100 4.49 10.46 6.99
N SER A 101 4.36 9.76 8.12
CA SER A 101 5.31 8.72 8.55
C SER A 101 5.30 7.43 7.71
N TRP A 102 4.60 7.42 6.56
CA TRP A 102 4.50 6.26 5.64
C TRP A 102 4.72 6.68 4.18
N ILE A 103 5.01 7.97 3.91
CA ILE A 103 5.28 8.48 2.55
C ILE A 103 6.80 8.47 2.32
N GLN A 104 7.23 7.64 1.34
CA GLN A 104 8.62 7.44 0.93
C GLN A 104 9.03 8.39 -0.22
N TYR A 105 10.34 8.58 -0.42
CA TYR A 105 10.96 9.12 -1.64
C TYR A 105 11.89 8.09 -2.28
#